data_AF-A0A6P0LLG5-F1
#
_entry.id   AF-A0A6P0LLG5-F1
#
_cell.length_a   1.000
_cell.length_b   1.000
_cell.length_c   1.000
_cell.angle_alpha   90.00
_cell.angle_beta   90.00
_cell.angle_gamma   90.00
#
_symmetry.space_group_name_H-M   'P 1'
#
loop_
_entity.id
_entity.type
_entity.pdbx_description
1 polymer ?
#
loop_
_entity_poly.entity_id
_entity_poly.type
_entity_poly.pdbx_seq_one_letter_code
_entity_poly.pdbx_strand_id
1 'polypeptide(L)'
;MDTNNSPIVLGNIKGNVYNNTYNNSEQNRNLAEAASEIQQLLEQLEKSYSTETISGKLKITTKAIEHIESNPKLSQKILSALKAGSLQALAQLLNHPTSSFFIAALEEWDKN
;
A
#
# COMPACT_ATOMS: atom_id res chain seq x y z
N MET A 1 -21.40 46.20 -23.56
CA MET A 1 -21.28 44.83 -24.09
C MET A 1 -19.99 44.24 -23.56
N ASP A 2 -20.14 43.13 -22.84
CA ASP A 2 -19.25 41.98 -22.55
C ASP A 2 -17.80 41.99 -23.09
N THR A 3 -16.78 41.35 -22.52
CA THR A 3 -16.37 40.69 -21.25
C THR A 3 -14.87 40.38 -21.43
N ASN A 4 -14.21 39.78 -20.42
CA ASN A 4 -12.88 39.08 -20.44
C ASN A 4 -11.71 39.96 -19.94
N ASN A 5 -11.41 39.98 -18.64
CA ASN A 5 -10.85 38.92 -17.77
C ASN A 5 -9.37 38.59 -18.03
N SER A 6 -8.58 38.83 -16.97
CA SER A 6 -7.23 38.37 -16.63
C SER A 6 -6.01 39.15 -17.15
N PRO A 7 -5.35 39.95 -16.27
CA PRO A 7 -3.93 40.22 -16.37
C PRO A 7 -3.17 39.11 -15.63
N ILE A 8 -2.16 38.48 -16.25
CA ILE A 8 -1.08 37.86 -15.48
C ILE A 8 0.24 38.33 -16.06
N VAL A 9 0.87 39.23 -15.32
CA VAL A 9 2.17 39.84 -15.58
C VAL A 9 3.23 39.09 -14.76
N LEU A 10 4.27 38.64 -15.47
CA LEU A 10 5.70 38.52 -15.10
C LEU A 10 6.11 37.81 -13.80
N GLY A 11 7.06 36.88 -13.92
CA GLY A 11 7.92 36.50 -12.79
C GLY A 11 8.87 35.33 -13.07
N ASN A 12 10.04 35.63 -13.64
CA ASN A 12 11.15 34.67 -13.72
C ASN A 12 11.78 34.46 -12.33
N ILE A 13 11.63 33.27 -11.74
CA ILE A 13 12.42 32.78 -10.58
C ILE A 13 12.72 31.30 -10.84
N LYS A 14 13.87 30.96 -11.46
CA LYS A 14 15.12 30.50 -10.80
C LYS A 14 14.92 29.36 -9.79
N GLY A 15 15.46 28.18 -10.12
CA GLY A 15 15.92 27.19 -9.14
C GLY A 15 15.08 25.91 -9.05
N ASN A 16 15.55 24.87 -9.74
CA ASN A 16 15.55 23.47 -9.31
C ASN A 16 14.30 22.95 -8.56
N VAL A 17 13.21 22.65 -9.28
CA VAL A 17 12.17 21.73 -8.77
C VAL A 17 11.88 20.67 -9.84
N TYR A 18 12.93 19.94 -10.24
CA TYR A 18 12.75 18.70 -10.98
C TYR A 18 13.22 17.58 -10.06
N ASN A 19 12.32 16.63 -9.79
CA ASN A 19 12.59 15.26 -9.34
C ASN A 19 12.32 14.81 -7.90
N ASN A 20 11.34 15.37 -7.17
CA ASN A 20 10.85 14.68 -5.94
C ASN A 20 9.32 14.57 -5.76
N THR A 21 8.51 15.33 -6.50
CA THR A 21 7.06 15.32 -6.29
C THR A 21 6.33 14.22 -7.07
N TYR A 22 6.80 13.86 -8.28
CA TYR A 22 6.19 12.80 -9.08
C TYR A 22 6.41 11.41 -8.47
N ASN A 23 7.65 11.11 -8.05
CA ASN A 23 8.00 9.85 -7.40
C ASN A 23 7.16 9.64 -6.13
N ASN A 24 7.02 10.67 -5.29
CA ASN A 24 6.27 10.56 -4.03
C ASN A 24 4.76 10.30 -4.26
N SER A 25 4.17 10.83 -5.32
CA SER A 25 2.74 10.63 -5.61
C SER A 25 2.40 9.22 -6.11
N GLU A 26 3.21 8.65 -7.01
CA GLU A 26 3.00 7.29 -7.52
C GLU A 26 3.42 6.23 -6.49
N GLN A 27 4.50 6.49 -5.75
CA GLN A 27 4.95 5.63 -4.64
C GLN A 27 3.91 5.56 -3.51
N ASN A 28 3.35 6.70 -3.09
CA ASN A 28 2.28 6.71 -2.08
C ASN A 28 0.99 6.07 -2.59
N ARG A 29 0.67 6.21 -3.88
CA ARG A 29 -0.48 5.53 -4.49
C ARG A 29 -0.30 4.02 -4.46
N ASN A 30 0.87 3.52 -4.86
CA ASN A 30 1.16 2.08 -4.83
C ASN A 30 1.09 1.50 -3.41
N LEU A 31 1.60 2.24 -2.41
CA LEU A 31 1.52 1.83 -1.01
C LEU A 31 0.09 1.78 -0.49
N ALA A 32 -0.70 2.84 -0.69
CA ALA A 32 -2.09 2.90 -0.24
C ALA A 32 -2.97 1.87 -0.95
N GLU A 33 -2.73 1.63 -2.24
CA GLU A 33 -3.48 0.66 -3.03
C GLU A 33 -3.14 -0.78 -2.63
N ALA A 34 -1.85 -1.09 -2.42
CA ALA A 34 -1.45 -2.40 -1.88
C ALA A 34 -2.05 -2.64 -0.48
N ALA A 35 -2.00 -1.63 0.39
CA ALA A 35 -2.59 -1.72 1.73
C ALA A 35 -4.10 -1.98 1.65
N SER A 36 -4.82 -1.25 0.79
CA SER A 36 -6.26 -1.44 0.60
C SER A 36 -6.59 -2.84 0.11
N GLU A 37 -5.86 -3.36 -0.88
CA GLU A 37 -6.11 -4.71 -1.40
C GLU A 37 -5.81 -5.80 -0.34
N ILE A 38 -4.73 -5.64 0.41
CA ILE A 38 -4.41 -6.54 1.53
C ILE A 38 -5.48 -6.47 2.61
N GLN A 39 -5.95 -5.27 2.99
CA GLN A 39 -7.02 -5.12 3.98
C GLN A 39 -8.28 -5.88 3.53
N GLN A 40 -8.70 -5.66 2.29
CA GLN A 40 -9.88 -6.37 1.76
C GLN A 40 -9.69 -7.88 1.75
N LEU A 41 -8.49 -8.37 1.43
CA LEU A 41 -8.17 -9.79 1.48
C LEU A 41 -8.27 -10.34 2.92
N LEU A 42 -7.69 -9.64 3.89
CA LEU A 42 -7.75 -10.03 5.30
C LEU A 42 -9.20 -10.06 5.79
N GLU A 43 -9.98 -9.00 5.54
CA GLU A 43 -11.41 -8.92 5.91
C GLU A 43 -12.25 -10.02 5.26
N GLN A 44 -11.93 -10.42 4.02
CA GLN A 44 -12.59 -11.55 3.37
C GLN A 44 -12.28 -12.88 4.08
N LEU A 45 -11.03 -13.07 4.50
CA LEU A 45 -10.59 -14.28 5.22
C LEU A 45 -11.15 -14.33 6.64
N GLU A 46 -11.37 -13.19 7.31
CA GLU A 46 -12.02 -13.12 8.63
C GLU A 46 -13.44 -13.69 8.63
N LYS A 47 -14.15 -13.65 7.49
CA LYS A 47 -15.48 -14.26 7.39
C LYS A 47 -15.46 -15.78 7.51
N SER A 48 -14.31 -16.40 7.27
CA SER A 48 -14.12 -17.85 7.30
C SER A 48 -13.30 -18.33 8.52
N TYR A 49 -12.49 -17.44 9.12
CA TYR A 49 -11.56 -17.78 10.19
C TYR A 49 -11.63 -16.74 11.32
N SER A 50 -11.67 -17.20 12.57
CA SER A 50 -11.76 -16.30 13.72
C SER A 50 -10.49 -15.49 13.96
N THR A 51 -10.60 -14.17 14.12
CA THR A 51 -9.49 -13.31 14.54
C THR A 51 -9.28 -13.22 16.05
N GLU A 52 -10.10 -13.93 16.84
CA GLU A 52 -9.99 -13.97 18.31
C GLU A 52 -9.02 -15.04 18.81
N THR A 53 -8.70 -16.03 17.97
CA THR A 53 -7.80 -17.14 18.32
C THR A 53 -6.47 -17.02 17.58
N ILE A 54 -5.38 -17.45 18.23
CA ILE A 54 -4.05 -17.52 17.58
C ILE A 54 -4.12 -18.40 16.33
N SER A 55 -4.78 -19.55 16.39
CA SER A 55 -4.92 -20.46 15.24
C SER A 55 -5.65 -19.82 14.07
N GLY A 56 -6.73 -19.08 14.32
CA GLY A 56 -7.46 -18.40 13.26
C GLY A 56 -6.70 -17.23 12.64
N LYS A 57 -5.99 -16.42 13.44
CA LYS A 57 -5.07 -15.38 12.95
C LYS A 57 -3.96 -15.96 12.05
N LEU A 58 -3.38 -17.09 12.45
CA LEU A 58 -2.38 -17.78 11.64
C LEU A 58 -2.97 -18.30 10.33
N LYS A 59 -4.16 -18.93 10.35
CA LYS A 59 -4.84 -19.38 9.12
C LYS A 59 -5.10 -18.24 8.15
N ILE A 60 -5.59 -17.10 8.64
CA ILE A 60 -5.79 -15.89 7.82
C ILE A 60 -4.47 -15.46 7.20
N THR A 61 -3.41 -15.38 8.01
CA THR A 61 -2.07 -14.96 7.55
C THR A 61 -1.55 -15.89 6.45
N THR A 62 -1.56 -17.21 6.68
CA THR A 62 -1.12 -18.20 5.69
C THR A 62 -1.92 -18.09 4.40
N LYS A 63 -3.25 -18.00 4.48
CA LYS A 63 -4.11 -17.88 3.30
C LYS A 63 -3.90 -16.57 2.54
N ALA A 64 -3.61 -15.49 3.25
CA ALA A 64 -3.30 -14.22 2.62
C ALA A 64 -1.98 -14.28 1.84
N ILE A 65 -0.92 -14.88 2.41
CA ILE A 65 0.37 -15.08 1.71
C ILE A 65 0.20 -16.01 0.51
N GLU A 66 -0.47 -17.15 0.66
CA GLU A 66 -0.75 -18.06 -0.47
C GLU A 66 -1.49 -17.34 -1.61
N HIS A 67 -2.42 -16.45 -1.27
CA HIS A 67 -3.13 -15.64 -2.26
C HIS A 67 -2.21 -14.64 -2.96
N ILE A 68 -1.30 -13.99 -2.22
CA ILE A 68 -0.31 -13.08 -2.80
C ILE A 68 0.61 -13.85 -3.77
N GLU A 69 1.16 -14.98 -3.34
CA GLU A 69 2.01 -15.86 -4.15
C GLU A 69 1.32 -16.33 -5.43
N SER A 70 0.04 -16.71 -5.31
CA SER A 70 -0.76 -17.18 -6.44
C SER A 70 -1.22 -16.07 -7.38
N ASN A 71 -1.07 -14.80 -6.98
CA ASN A 71 -1.51 -13.63 -7.76
C ASN A 71 -0.32 -12.73 -8.12
N PRO A 72 0.31 -12.92 -9.30
CA PRO A 72 1.48 -12.16 -9.73
C PRO A 72 1.27 -10.63 -9.74
N LYS A 73 0.05 -10.18 -10.06
CA LYS A 73 -0.31 -8.74 -10.05
C LYS A 73 -0.26 -8.15 -8.65
N LEU A 74 -0.83 -8.86 -7.67
CA LEU A 74 -0.85 -8.42 -6.27
C LEU A 74 0.56 -8.49 -5.69
N SER A 75 1.30 -9.59 -5.94
CA SER A 75 2.72 -9.73 -5.59
C SER A 75 3.55 -8.54 -6.07
N GLN A 76 3.48 -8.19 -7.37
CA GLN A 76 4.21 -7.05 -7.93
C GLN A 76 3.81 -5.72 -7.30
N LYS A 77 2.52 -5.53 -7.00
CA LYS A 77 2.04 -4.33 -6.34
C LYS A 77 2.57 -4.20 -4.91
N ILE A 78 2.58 -5.29 -4.16
CA ILE A 78 3.15 -5.33 -2.80
C ILE A 78 4.66 -5.05 -2.85
N LEU A 79 5.40 -5.69 -3.74
CA LEU A 79 6.82 -5.39 -3.93
C LEU A 79 7.06 -3.93 -4.32
N SER A 80 6.20 -3.35 -5.16
CA SER A 80 6.28 -1.93 -5.52
C SER A 80 5.98 -1.02 -4.33
N ALA A 81 5.01 -1.39 -3.49
CA ALA A 81 4.70 -0.69 -2.25
C ALA A 81 5.85 -0.77 -1.23
N LEU A 82 6.51 -1.94 -1.10
CA LEU A 82 7.67 -2.15 -0.23
C LEU A 82 8.94 -1.43 -0.74
N LYS A 83 9.05 -1.19 -2.05
CA LYS A 83 10.10 -0.33 -2.62
C LYS A 83 9.80 1.15 -2.45
N ALA A 84 8.52 1.52 -2.49
CA ALA A 84 8.02 2.88 -2.36
C ALA A 84 8.02 3.38 -0.90
N GLY A 85 7.78 2.48 0.05
CA GLY A 85 7.73 2.76 1.48
C GLY A 85 8.17 1.54 2.29
N SER A 86 8.43 1.72 3.58
CA SER A 86 8.84 0.61 4.43
C SER A 86 7.70 -0.36 4.73
N LEU A 87 8.04 -1.60 5.09
CA LEU A 87 7.09 -2.57 5.63
C LEU A 87 6.30 -1.99 6.83
N GLN A 88 6.93 -1.13 7.63
CA GLN A 88 6.28 -0.41 8.72
C GLN A 88 5.21 0.58 8.23
N ALA A 89 5.46 1.31 7.12
CA ALA A 89 4.47 2.20 6.54
C ALA A 89 3.25 1.42 6.03
N LEU A 90 3.48 0.26 5.41
CA LEU A 90 2.40 -0.67 5.04
C LEU A 90 1.64 -1.15 6.28
N ALA A 91 2.35 -1.57 7.33
CA ALA A 91 1.73 -2.01 8.60
C ALA A 91 0.83 -0.94 9.24
N GLN A 92 1.23 0.33 9.17
CA GLN A 92 0.42 1.45 9.69
C GLN A 92 -0.88 1.67 8.92
N LEU A 93 -0.89 1.36 7.62
CA LEU A 93 -2.10 1.39 6.80
C LEU A 93 -3.00 0.17 7.07
N LEU A 94 -2.39 -0.99 7.37
CA LEU A 94 -3.10 -2.20 7.78
C LEU A 94 -3.61 -2.10 9.22
N ASN A 95 -4.70 -1.36 9.42
CA ASN A 95 -5.38 -1.21 10.71
C ASN A 95 -6.21 -2.46 11.06
N HIS A 96 -5.55 -3.56 11.42
CA HIS A 96 -6.22 -4.86 11.61
C HIS A 96 -5.57 -5.71 12.72
N PRO A 97 -6.33 -6.46 13.55
CA PRO A 97 -5.80 -7.26 14.66
C PRO A 97 -4.91 -8.45 14.24
N THR A 98 -4.83 -8.74 12.93
CA THR A 98 -3.94 -9.76 12.34
C THR A 98 -2.79 -9.13 11.55
N SER A 99 -2.73 -7.79 11.44
CA SER A 99 -1.72 -7.11 10.63
C SER A 99 -0.30 -7.41 11.09
N SER A 100 -0.02 -7.49 12.40
CA SER A 100 1.32 -7.85 12.90
C SER A 100 1.79 -9.24 12.47
N PHE A 101 0.89 -10.24 12.47
CA PHE A 101 1.20 -11.58 11.99
C PHE A 101 1.42 -11.59 10.48
N PHE A 102 0.55 -10.91 9.76
CA PHE A 102 0.65 -10.78 8.31
C PHE A 102 1.93 -10.07 7.89
N ILE A 103 2.30 -8.98 8.55
CA ILE A 103 3.51 -8.20 8.26
C ILE A 103 4.77 -9.04 8.50
N ALA A 104 4.82 -9.82 9.59
CA ALA A 104 5.94 -10.73 9.84
C ALA A 104 6.06 -11.81 8.75
N ALA A 105 4.93 -12.40 8.34
CA ALA A 105 4.91 -13.40 7.26
C ALA A 105 5.25 -12.77 5.90
N LEU A 106 4.84 -11.53 5.66
CA LEU A 106 5.14 -10.80 4.44
C LEU A 106 6.62 -10.44 4.35
N GLU A 107 7.26 -10.10 5.48
CA GLU A 107 8.70 -9.87 5.55
C GLU A 107 9.50 -11.11 5.15
N GLU A 108 9.07 -12.28 5.63
CA GLU A 108 9.71 -13.56 5.29
C GLU A 108 9.50 -13.91 3.81
N TRP A 109 8.28 -13.68 3.30
CA TRP A 109 7.95 -13.89 1.89
C TRP A 109 8.77 -12.99 0.95
N ASP A 110 8.94 -11.71 1.27
CA ASP A 110 9.74 -10.77 0.45
C ASP A 110 11.22 -11.16 0.36
N LYS A 111 11.75 -11.83 1.40
CA LYS A 111 13.14 -12.29 1.45
C LYS A 111 13.40 -13.58 0.66
N ASN A 112 12.35 -14.32 0.29
CA ASN A 112 12.43 -15.65 -0.31
C ASN A 112 12.28 -15.62 -1.84
#